data_AF-A0A938FWX2-F1
#
_entry.id   AF-A0A938FWX2-F1
#
_cell.length_a   1.000
_cell.length_b   1.000
_cell.length_c   1.000
_cell.angle_alpha   90.00
_cell.angle_beta   90.00
_cell.angle_gamma   90.00
#
_symmetry.space_group_name_H-M   'P 1'
#
loop_
_entity.id
_entity.type
_entity.pdbx_description
1 polymer ?
#
loop_
_entity_poly.entity_id
_entity_poly.type
_entity_poly.pdbx_seq_one_letter_code
_entity_poly.pdbx_strand_id
1 'polypeptide(L)' 'MGFVLVRETGPDECEVLNLAVEPVMRRRGAGRALVGAVLKLYPRNVYLEVA' A
#
# COMPACT_ATOMS: atom_id res chain seq x y z
N MET A 1 6.02 -4.60 13.11
CA MET A 1 5.46 -3.38 12.52
C MET A 1 5.54 -3.41 10.98
N GLY A 2 5.00 -2.39 10.31
CA GLY A 2 5.01 -2.27 8.85
C GLY A 2 4.49 -0.90 8.42
N PHE A 3 4.73 -0.55 7.17
CA PHE A 3 4.29 0.71 6.58
C PHE A 3 3.97 0.55 5.09
N VAL A 4 3.24 1.53 4.57
CA VAL A 4 3.01 1.71 3.13
C VAL A 4 3.26 3.18 2.79
N LEU A 5 4.03 3.43 1.74
CA LEU A 5 4.32 4.76 1.23
C LEU A 5 3.56 4.94 -0.08
N VAL A 6 2.80 6.03 -0.18
CA VAL A 6 1.97 6.35 -1.34
C VAL A 6 2.32 7.76 -1.82
N ARG A 7 2.30 7.95 -3.14
CA ARG A 7 2.44 9.25 -3.80
C ARG A 7 1.22 9.50 -4.68
N GLU A 8 0.65 10.70 -4.59
CA GLU A 8 -0.34 11.14 -5.57
C GLU A 8 0.34 11.45 -6.90
N THR A 9 -0.12 10.81 -7.98
CA THR A 9 0.45 10.95 -9.32
C THR A 9 -0.48 11.71 -10.27
N GLY A 10 -1.76 11.86 -9.89
CA GLY A 10 -2.74 12.64 -10.64
C GLY A 10 -4.04 12.83 -9.85
N PRO A 11 -5.04 13.52 -10.44
CA PRO A 11 -6.32 13.78 -9.79
C PRO A 11 -7.06 12.51 -9.35
N ASP A 12 -6.95 11.43 -10.14
CA ASP A 12 -7.64 10.15 -9.93
C ASP A 12 -6.68 8.96 -9.75
N GLU A 13 -5.41 9.23 -9.46
CA GLU A 13 -4.36 8.22 -9.43
C GLU A 13 -3.40 8.40 -8.25
N CYS A 14 -3.01 7.27 -7.65
CA CYS A 14 -1.91 7.22 -6.71
C CYS A 14 -1.07 5.97 -6.89
N GLU A 15 0.20 6.07 -6.52
CA GLU A 15 1.19 5.02 -6.67
C GLU A 15 1.72 4.59 -5.30
N VAL A 16 1.74 3.28 -5.06
CA VAL A 16 2.41 2.71 -3.89
C VAL A 16 3.90 2.60 -4.22
N LEU A 17 4.72 3.42 -3.56
CA LEU A 17 6.17 3.44 -3.74
C LEU A 17 6.86 2.33 -2.94
N ASN A 18 6.31 1.97 -1.78
CA ASN A 18 6.91 0.97 -0.91
C ASN A 18 5.86 0.33 0.00
N LEU A 19 5.98 -0.98 0.21
CA LEU A 19 5.19 -1.75 1.16
C LEU A 19 6.12 -2.69 1.91
N ALA A 20 6.30 -2.45 3.20
CA ALA A 20 7.17 -3.25 4.04
C ALA A 20 6.44 -3.76 5.27
N VAL A 21 6.63 -5.05 5.56
CA VAL A 21 6.15 -5.72 6.76
C VAL A 21 7.30 -6.49 7.37
N GLU A 22 7.51 -6.27 8.68
CA GLU A 22 8.50 -7.02 9.45
C GLU A 22 8.33 -8.54 9.26
N PRO A 23 9.43 -9.31 9.13
CA PRO A 23 9.37 -10.75 8.87
C PRO A 23 8.45 -11.53 9.81
N VAL A 24 8.47 -11.22 11.11
CA VAL A 24 7.67 -11.91 12.14
C VAL A 24 6.16 -11.71 11.99
N MET A 25 5.74 -10.65 11.27
CA MET A 25 4.35 -10.30 11.00
C MET A 25 3.86 -10.75 9.61
N ARG A 26 4.74 -11.34 8.79
CA ARG A 26 4.37 -11.82 7.44
C ARG A 26 3.44 -13.02 7.53
N ARG A 27 2.64 -13.22 6.47
CA ARG A 27 1.63 -14.30 6.36
C ARG A 27 0.54 -14.27 7.45
N ARG A 28 0.41 -13.15 8.17
CA ARG A 28 -0.65 -12.90 9.17
C ARG A 28 -1.64 -11.81 8.73
N GLY A 29 -1.62 -11.43 7.45
CA GLY A 29 -2.52 -10.42 6.90
C GLY A 29 -2.10 -8.96 7.10
N ALA A 30 -0.97 -8.66 7.74
CA ALA A 30 -0.53 -7.28 7.97
C ALA A 30 -0.38 -6.46 6.67
N GLY A 31 0.19 -7.03 5.61
CA GLY A 31 0.28 -6.36 4.31
C GLY A 31 -1.10 -6.09 3.67
N ARG A 32 -2.03 -7.04 3.81
CA ARG A 32 -3.42 -6.88 3.36
C ARG A 32 -4.12 -5.75 4.10
N ALA A 33 -3.88 -5.63 5.41
CA ALA A 33 -4.44 -4.55 6.21
C ALA A 33 -3.91 -3.18 5.78
N LEU A 34 -2.59 -3.07 5.52
CA LEU A 34 -1.96 -1.84 5.04
C LEU A 34 -2.52 -1.42 3.67
N VAL A 35 -2.55 -2.33 2.69
CA VAL A 35 -3.12 -2.04 1.36
C VAL A 35 -4.61 -1.72 1.46
N GLY A 36 -5.36 -2.46 2.29
CA GLY A 36 -6.77 -2.18 2.52
C GLY A 36 -7.04 -0.80 3.12
N ALA A 37 -6.12 -0.27 3.94
CA ALA A 37 -6.21 1.11 4.43
C ALA A 37 -5.98 2.13 3.30
N VAL A 38 -4.99 1.89 2.42
CA VAL A 38 -4.75 2.75 1.25
C VAL A 38 -5.97 2.80 0.35
N LEU A 39 -6.53 1.64 -0.02
CA LEU A 39 -7.72 1.58 -0.89
C LEU A 39 -8.96 2.26 -0.30
N LYS A 40 -9.06 2.35 1.03
CA LYS A 40 -10.14 3.08 1.72
C LYS A 40 -9.90 4.59 1.76
N LEU A 41 -8.65 5.01 1.95
CA LEU A 41 -8.28 6.42 2.02
C LEU A 41 -8.20 7.07 0.64
N TYR A 42 -7.86 6.28 -0.39
CA TYR A 42 -7.74 6.69 -1.77
C TYR A 42 -8.69 5.85 -2.64
N PRO A 43 -9.98 6.23 -2.75
CA PRO A 43 -10.95 5.56 -3.61
C PRO A 43 -10.72 5.92 -5.09
N ARG A 44 -9.48 5.77 -5.54
CA ARG A 44 -8.93 6.17 -6.84
C ARG A 44 -8.17 4.99 -7.45
N ASN A 45 -7.64 5.14 -8.66
CA ASN A 45 -6.80 4.12 -9.25
C ASN A 45 -5.47 4.04 -8.49
N VAL A 46 -5.15 2.86 -7.96
CA VAL A 46 -3.93 2.61 -7.18
C VAL A 46 -3.02 1.68 -7.97
N TYR A 47 -1.80 2.14 -8.24
CA TYR A 47 -0.79 1.38 -8.98
C TYR A 47 0.36 0.97 -8.05
N LEU A 48 1.01 -0.14 -8.39
CA LEU A 48 2.21 -0.63 -7.71
C LEU A 48 3.06 -1.38 -8.73
N GLU A 49 4.33 -1.02 -8.82
CA GLU A 49 5.33 -1.79 -9.57
C GLU A 49 5.93 -2.88 -8.68
N VAL A 50 6.11 -4.08 -9.26
CA VAL A 50 6.74 -5.23 -8.60
C VAL A 50 7.91 -5.65 -9.50
N ALA A 51 9.13 -5.51 -8.99
CA ALA A 51 10.37 -5.94 -9.64
C ALA A 51 10.86 -7.28 -9.08
#